data_AF-A0A948C3G5-F1
#
_entry.id   AF-A0A948C3G5-F1
#
_cell.length_a   1.000
_cell.length_b   1.000
_cell.length_c   1.000
_cell.angle_alpha   90.00
_cell.angle_beta   90.00
_cell.angle_gamma   90.00
#
_symmetry.space_group_name_H-M   'P 1'
#
loop_
_entity.id
_entity.type
_entity.pdbx_description
1 polymer ?
#
loop_
_entity_poly.entity_id
_entity_poly.type
_entity_poly.pdbx_seq_one_letter_code
_entity_poly.pdbx_strand_id
1 'polypeptide(L)'
;MPWLHRYLGTPVLTFILNLFFKAKIGDCNCGMRLITKKAFEKLQLKSDGMEFASEMMIKAGLHKMKIIETPINLYKDKRSKKPHLRTWTD
;
A
#
# COMPACT_ATOMS: atom_id res chain seq x y z
N MET A 1 0.48 -9.78 -11.78
CA MET A 1 -0.08 -10.29 -10.52
C MET A 1 -1.06 -11.41 -10.82
N PRO A 2 -1.12 -12.47 -9.99
CA PRO A 2 -2.16 -13.49 -10.09
C PRO A 2 -3.56 -12.85 -10.04
N TRP A 3 -4.51 -13.41 -10.78
CA TRP A 3 -5.86 -12.84 -10.98
C TRP A 3 -6.57 -12.54 -9.65
N LEU A 4 -6.42 -13.41 -8.65
CA LEU A 4 -7.02 -13.29 -7.33
C LEU A 4 -6.57 -12.04 -6.55
N HIS A 5 -5.26 -11.71 -6.58
CA HIS A 5 -4.74 -10.51 -5.90
C HIS A 5 -5.15 -9.22 -6.59
N ARG A 6 -5.35 -9.28 -7.91
CA ARG A 6 -5.71 -8.13 -8.75
C ARG A 6 -7.18 -7.75 -8.60
N TYR A 7 -8.08 -8.72 -8.50
CA TYR A 7 -9.53 -8.48 -8.55
C TYR A 7 -10.28 -8.71 -7.23
N LEU A 8 -9.71 -9.47 -6.29
CA LEU A 8 -10.36 -9.73 -5.00
C LEU A 8 -9.58 -9.14 -3.82
N GLY A 9 -8.28 -9.43 -3.72
CA GLY A 9 -7.49 -9.01 -2.55
C GLY A 9 -7.37 -7.49 -2.42
N THR A 10 -6.86 -6.83 -3.46
CA THR A 10 -6.60 -5.37 -3.44
C THR A 10 -7.88 -4.54 -3.32
N PRO A 11 -8.98 -4.87 -4.05
CA PRO A 11 -10.23 -4.13 -3.93
C PRO A 11 -10.90 -4.27 -2.56
N VAL A 12 -10.91 -5.47 -1.95
CA VAL A 12 -11.53 -5.69 -0.63
C VAL A 12 -10.78 -4.94 0.46
N LEU A 13 -9.44 -5.01 0.49
CA LEU A 13 -8.66 -4.24 1.46
C LEU A 13 -8.84 -2.73 1.28
N THR A 14 -8.85 -2.27 0.03
CA THR A 14 -9.04 -0.84 -0.28
C THR A 14 -10.43 -0.37 0.18
N PHE A 15 -11.47 -1.20 0.00
CA PHE A 15 -12.81 -0.90 0.49
C PHE A 15 -12.87 -0.80 2.02
N ILE A 16 -12.30 -1.78 2.74
CA ILE A 16 -12.26 -1.77 4.21
C ILE A 16 -11.55 -0.51 4.72
N LEU A 17 -10.39 -0.18 4.16
CA LEU A 17 -9.63 1.00 4.57
C LEU A 17 -10.38 2.32 4.28
N ASN A 18 -11.04 2.41 3.13
CA ASN A 18 -11.87 3.57 2.82
C ASN A 18 -13.09 3.69 3.73
N LEU A 19 -13.69 2.56 4.13
CA LEU A 19 -14.85 2.53 5.02
C LEU A 19 -14.48 3.00 6.43
N PHE A 20 -13.40 2.48 7.02
CA PHE A 20 -13.02 2.77 8.40
C PHE A 20 -12.21 4.07 8.55
N PHE A 21 -11.35 4.38 7.58
CA PHE A 21 -10.38 5.47 7.71
C PHE A 21 -10.62 6.64 6.75
N LYS A 22 -11.70 6.59 5.94
CA LYS A 22 -12.08 7.63 4.96
C LYS A 22 -10.93 8.06 4.05
N ALA A 23 -10.03 7.12 3.75
CA ALA A 23 -8.77 7.40 3.10
C ALA A 23 -8.93 7.83 1.61
N LYS A 24 -10.04 7.45 0.96
CA LYS A 24 -10.40 7.72 -0.44
C LYS A 24 -9.31 7.31 -1.45
N ILE A 25 -8.85 6.08 -1.34
CA ILE A 25 -7.74 5.52 -2.14
C ILE A 25 -8.30 4.50 -3.12
N GLY A 26 -7.77 4.46 -4.34
CA GLY A 26 -8.07 3.47 -5.39
C GLY A 26 -7.16 2.25 -5.35
N ASP A 27 -5.91 2.35 -4.87
CA ASP A 27 -5.01 1.22 -4.69
C ASP A 27 -4.19 1.30 -3.38
N CYS A 28 -4.59 0.49 -2.38
CA CYS A 28 -3.83 0.39 -1.13
C CYS A 28 -2.47 -0.34 -1.31
N ASN A 29 -2.33 -1.22 -2.29
CA ASN A 29 -1.17 -2.10 -2.44
C ASN A 29 -0.09 -1.54 -3.37
N CYS A 30 -0.22 -0.28 -3.80
CA CYS A 30 0.81 0.39 -4.58
C CYS A 30 2.15 0.43 -3.82
N GLY A 31 3.19 -0.18 -4.39
CA GLY A 31 4.51 -0.24 -3.74
C GLY A 31 5.24 1.10 -3.68
N MET A 32 4.91 2.03 -4.59
CA MET A 32 5.50 3.36 -4.61
C MET A 32 4.67 4.32 -3.79
N ARG A 33 5.25 4.86 -2.72
CA ARG A 33 4.57 5.81 -1.82
C ARG A 33 5.51 6.95 -1.46
N LEU A 34 4.96 8.15 -1.36
CA LEU A 34 5.68 9.35 -0.94
C LEU A 34 5.11 9.84 0.37
N ILE A 35 5.99 10.17 1.31
CA ILE A 35 5.62 10.71 2.62
C ILE A 35 6.51 11.91 2.93
N THR A 36 5.91 12.98 3.44
CA THR A 36 6.69 14.13 3.91
C THR A 36 7.37 13.79 5.23
N LYS A 37 8.56 14.34 5.50
CA LYS A 37 9.27 14.11 6.76
C LYS A 37 8.38 14.41 7.98
N LYS A 38 7.66 15.53 7.95
CA LYS A 38 6.71 15.93 9.01
C LYS A 38 5.58 14.91 9.23
N ALA A 39 5.07 14.30 8.15
CA ALA A 39 4.06 13.26 8.27
C ALA A 39 4.67 11.98 8.86
N PHE A 40 5.84 11.57 8.38
CA PHE A 40 6.54 10.38 8.87
C PHE A 40 6.81 10.45 10.38
N GLU A 41 7.33 11.58 10.86
CA GLU A 41 7.58 11.80 12.30
C GLU A 41 6.30 11.75 13.15
N LYS A 42 5.17 12.22 12.60
CA LYS A 42 3.87 12.18 13.29
C LYS A 42 3.24 10.79 13.31
N LEU A 43 3.45 9.97 12.29
CA LEU A 43 2.86 8.64 12.19
C LEU A 43 3.53 7.62 13.13
N GLN A 44 4.78 7.84 13.55
CA GLN A 44 5.52 6.95 14.46
C GLN A 44 5.34 5.47 14.07
N LEU A 45 5.63 5.14 12.79
CA LEU A 45 5.46 3.80 12.22
C LEU A 45 6.40 2.82 12.91
N LYS A 46 5.91 1.60 13.19
CA LYS A 46 6.63 0.57 13.97
C LYS A 46 6.76 -0.76 13.23
N SER A 47 6.01 -0.97 12.16
CA SER A 47 6.06 -2.23 11.41
C SER A 47 7.33 -2.32 10.56
N ASP A 48 8.03 -3.45 10.68
CA ASP A 48 9.26 -3.73 9.93
C ASP A 48 9.02 -4.50 8.62
N GLY A 49 7.81 -5.04 8.44
CA GLY A 49 7.43 -5.92 7.34
C GLY A 49 6.48 -5.29 6.31
N MET A 50 5.75 -6.16 5.61
CA MET A 50 4.73 -5.74 4.64
C MET A 50 3.57 -4.99 5.32
N GLU A 51 3.37 -5.19 6.63
CA GLU A 51 2.32 -4.48 7.39
C GLU A 51 2.55 -2.96 7.44
N PHE A 52 3.78 -2.49 7.18
CA PHE A 52 4.12 -1.07 7.13
C PHE A 52 3.19 -0.29 6.21
N ALA A 53 2.82 -0.87 5.07
CA ALA A 53 1.89 -0.26 4.12
C ALA A 53 0.52 0.02 4.77
N SER A 54 -0.05 -0.99 5.43
CA SER A 54 -1.36 -0.90 6.07
C SER A 54 -1.31 0.01 7.30
N GLU A 55 -0.27 -0.11 8.14
CA GLU A 55 -0.06 0.76 9.32
C GLU A 55 -0.02 2.23 8.91
N MET A 56 0.75 2.55 7.86
CA MET A 56 0.88 3.92 7.36
C MET A 56 -0.47 4.48 6.93
N MET A 57 -1.29 3.70 6.20
CA MET A 57 -2.60 4.17 5.77
C MET A 57 -3.59 4.35 6.92
N ILE A 58 -3.63 3.39 7.84
CA ILE A 58 -4.47 3.42 9.03
C ILE A 58 -4.15 4.67 9.86
N LYS A 59 -2.88 4.87 10.20
CA LYS A 59 -2.46 6.02 11.01
C LYS A 59 -2.65 7.35 10.27
N ALA A 60 -2.38 7.41 8.97
CA ALA A 60 -2.64 8.62 8.18
C ALA A 60 -4.13 9.01 8.21
N GLY A 61 -5.03 8.03 8.10
CA GLY A 61 -6.47 8.24 8.24
C GLY A 61 -6.89 8.67 9.65
N LEU A 62 -6.36 8.02 10.70
CA LEU A 62 -6.61 8.40 12.10
C LEU A 62 -6.15 9.83 12.40
N HIS A 63 -5.01 10.24 11.86
CA HIS A 63 -4.49 11.61 11.97
C HIS A 63 -5.13 12.61 10.99
N LYS A 64 -6.13 12.18 10.20
CA LYS A 64 -6.82 13.00 9.17
C LYS A 64 -5.83 13.69 8.23
N MET A 65 -4.75 13.01 7.87
CA MET A 65 -3.73 13.55 6.97
C MET A 65 -4.25 13.64 5.55
N LYS A 66 -3.70 14.58 4.76
CA LYS A 66 -4.00 14.68 3.34
C LYS A 66 -3.33 13.54 2.58
N ILE A 67 -4.13 12.70 1.94
CA ILE A 67 -3.69 11.61 1.07
C ILE A 67 -4.03 11.99 -0.37
N ILE A 68 -3.11 11.80 -1.29
CA ILE A 68 -3.29 12.08 -2.72
C ILE A 68 -2.77 10.88 -3.50
N GLU A 69 -3.52 10.45 -4.51
CA GLU A 69 -3.07 9.44 -5.46
C GLU A 69 -2.56 10.11 -6.74
N THR A 70 -1.43 9.63 -7.25
CA THR A 70 -0.89 10.03 -8.54
C THR A 70 -0.74 8.78 -9.39
N PRO A 71 -1.31 8.74 -10.60
CA PRO A 71 -1.20 7.56 -11.45
C PRO A 71 0.26 7.32 -11.81
N ILE A 72 0.71 6.07 -11.66
CA ILE A 72 2.04 5.63 -12.05
C ILE A 72 1.95 4.43 -12.98
N ASN A 73 2.92 4.31 -13.90
CA ASN A 73 3.03 3.17 -14.78
C ASN A 73 3.99 2.14 -14.19
N LEU A 74 3.50 0.93 -13.91
CA LEU A 74 4.33 -0.20 -13.55
C LEU A 74 4.85 -0.89 -14.82
N TYR A 75 6.14 -0.72 -15.11
CA TYR A 75 6.79 -1.43 -16.21
C TYR A 75 7.30 -2.79 -15.76
N LYS A 76 7.26 -3.77 -16.67
CA LYS A 76 7.86 -5.08 -16.44
C LYS A 76 9.36 -4.92 -16.23
N ASP A 77 9.89 -5.59 -15.22
CA ASP A 77 11.34 -5.66 -15.02
C ASP A 77 11.99 -6.27 -16.27
N LYS A 78 12.94 -5.55 -16.86
CA LYS A 78 13.69 -6.00 -18.05
C LYS A 78 14.84 -6.94 -17.70
N ARG A 79 15.15 -7.10 -16.41
CA ARG A 79 16.18 -8.04 -15.93
C ARG A 79 15.64 -9.46 -16.00
N SER A 80 16.48 -10.41 -16.42
CA SER A 80 16.12 -11.82 -16.62
C SER A 80 15.97 -12.63 -15.33
N LYS A 81 15.88 -11.99 -14.16
CA LYS A 81 15.80 -12.68 -12.87
C LYS A 81 14.37 -13.08 -12.56
N LYS A 82 14.20 -14.27 -11.97
CA LYS A 82 12.89 -14.70 -11.43
C LYS A 82 12.46 -13.76 -10.30
N PRO A 83 11.15 -13.50 -10.11
CA PRO A 83 10.65 -12.73 -8.98
C PRO A 83 11.14 -13.35 -7.66
N HIS A 84 11.67 -12.51 -6.77
CA HIS A 84 12.15 -12.94 -5.45
C HIS A 84 10.99 -13.25 -4.49
N LEU A 85 9.80 -12.74 -4.78
CA LEU A 85 8.58 -13.00 -4.00
C LEU A 85 8.05 -14.40 -4.30
N ARG A 86 8.03 -15.26 -3.28
CA ARG A 86 7.26 -16.50 -3.27
C ARG A 86 5.93 -16.22 -2.57
N THR A 87 4.80 -16.50 -3.22
CA THR A 87 3.47 -16.35 -2.60
C THR A 87 3.28 -17.29 -1.42
N TRP A 88 3.94 -18.45 -1.48
CA TRP A 88 4.01 -19.45 -0.44
C TRP A 88 5.48 -19.76 -0.20
N THR A 89 5.96 -19.46 1.00
CA THR A 89 7.11 -20.15 1.57
C THR A 89 6.57 -21.46 2.12
N ASP A 90 6.82 -22.54 1.39
CA ASP A 90 6.86 -23.87 2.01
C ASP A 90 7.91 -23.87 3.13
#